data_AF-A0A660HNP8-F1
#
_entry.id   AF-A0A660HNP8-F1
#
_cell.length_a   1.000
_cell.length_b   1.000
_cell.length_c   1.000
_cell.angle_alpha   90.00
_cell.angle_beta   90.00
_cell.angle_gamma   90.00
#
_symmetry.space_group_name_H-M   'P 1'
#
loop_
_entity.id
_entity.type
_entity.pdbx_description
1 polymer ?
#
loop_
_entity_poly.entity_id
_entity_poly.type
_entity_poly.pdbx_seq_one_letter_code
_entity_poly.pdbx_strand_id
1 'polypeptide(L)'
;MAEYSKSLLSRSNDFEWSQIEYINFEKGDQGFVRPVARTNGLCFYLDPSKLLRTQKPEVFVLKPKVPIPPAHSFIKVTVAETEEVDDVEPIGNWNYFYVGDEHNNLGYKNPTKTYYKYVSGWEPLDITSALLKDGRFQDLRARFSDYMTGCFIAPEDDLAMIEACMSMYCASSPAFVAQKGGVDTSIFGKTRQWASFTRSTNFIRPEFRKSNFPYFYKPLKKNENPDITKCIEVNRAYNNRQEVPILLPMVLPSEFEKVAFFNEKNKAYRPYVQAFMIDMIHIDPIVSPKLSKFIEEFMYELINDIMTGDCAYYNQDIGSIASKLPISLARTNLKPEASKEDIIESANAWANMYYQARQHITSPLSNDQMYKLSQDARTLYLELKNRYDTGMSMKVVDVKRDSKVFEWNFEDALQNLIRAGVVFMPNVYEIGLVNLKQ
;
A
#
# COMPACT_ATOMS: atom_id res chain seq x y z
N MET A 1 -2.91 22.11 -8.49
CA MET A 1 -2.90 20.71 -8.01
C MET A 1 -4.12 20.01 -8.55
N ALA A 2 -3.99 18.75 -8.98
CA ALA A 2 -5.17 17.94 -9.30
C ALA A 2 -5.96 17.71 -8.00
N GLU A 3 -7.26 18.02 -8.02
CA GLU A 3 -8.14 17.90 -6.86
C GLU A 3 -8.90 16.58 -6.88
N TYR A 4 -9.30 16.13 -5.69
CA TYR A 4 -10.18 14.99 -5.51
C TYR A 4 -11.56 15.26 -6.14
N SER A 5 -12.13 14.30 -6.86
CA SER A 5 -13.33 14.53 -7.69
C SER A 5 -14.65 14.58 -6.92
N LYS A 6 -14.75 13.87 -5.78
CA LYS A 6 -15.94 13.83 -4.92
C LYS A 6 -15.82 14.84 -3.77
N SER A 7 -16.86 15.63 -3.53
CA SER A 7 -16.96 16.50 -2.34
C SER A 7 -17.02 15.68 -1.04
N LEU A 8 -16.66 16.27 0.09
CA LEU A 8 -16.84 15.63 1.41
C LEU A 8 -18.29 15.19 1.62
N LEU A 9 -19.27 16.05 1.31
CA LEU A 9 -20.70 15.76 1.45
C LEU A 9 -21.16 14.57 0.59
N SER A 10 -20.62 14.39 -0.62
CA SER A 10 -20.95 13.21 -1.43
C SER A 10 -20.39 11.92 -0.82
N ARG A 11 -19.26 12.00 -0.11
CA ARG A 11 -18.57 10.85 0.49
C ARG A 11 -19.17 10.44 1.85
N SER A 12 -19.85 11.34 2.55
CA SER A 12 -20.54 10.99 3.81
C SER A 12 -21.63 9.96 3.55
N ASN A 13 -22.35 10.13 2.45
CA ASN A 13 -23.47 9.27 2.08
C ASN A 13 -23.01 7.87 1.66
N ASP A 14 -21.76 7.74 1.22
CA ASP A 14 -21.16 6.48 0.75
C ASP A 14 -20.31 5.76 1.82
N PHE A 15 -20.27 6.25 3.08
CA PHE A 15 -19.36 5.75 4.14
C PHE A 15 -17.88 5.78 3.75
N GLU A 16 -17.52 6.72 2.88
CA GLU A 16 -16.16 6.88 2.33
C GLU A 16 -15.32 7.88 3.15
N TRP A 17 -15.79 8.33 4.31
CA TRP A 17 -15.10 9.32 5.15
C TRP A 17 -13.92 8.72 5.88
N SER A 18 -12.74 9.27 5.63
CA SER A 18 -11.57 9.00 6.48
C SER A 18 -11.77 9.64 7.86
N GLN A 19 -11.18 9.05 8.88
CA GLN A 19 -11.37 9.51 10.25
C GLN A 19 -10.84 10.94 10.42
N ILE A 20 -9.73 11.28 9.75
CA ILE A 20 -9.19 12.65 9.79
C ILE A 20 -10.14 13.67 9.15
N GLU A 21 -10.78 13.32 8.03
CA GLU A 21 -11.75 14.19 7.36
C GLU A 21 -13.00 14.39 8.21
N TYR A 22 -13.49 13.33 8.85
CA TYR A 22 -14.65 13.39 9.75
C TYR A 22 -14.37 14.33 10.94
N ILE A 23 -13.24 14.11 11.62
CA ILE A 23 -12.81 14.91 12.77
C ILE A 23 -12.75 16.41 12.41
N ASN A 24 -12.24 16.76 11.22
CA ASN A 24 -12.12 18.16 10.76
C ASN A 24 -13.42 18.72 10.19
N PHE A 25 -14.29 17.87 9.67
CA PHE A 25 -15.62 18.30 9.27
C PHE A 25 -16.45 18.71 10.49
N GLU A 26 -16.41 17.95 11.57
CA GLU A 26 -17.14 18.26 12.80
C GLU A 26 -16.52 19.42 13.59
N LYS A 27 -15.18 19.48 13.68
CA LYS A 27 -14.49 20.52 14.46
C LYS A 27 -14.08 21.68 13.55
N GLY A 28 -14.70 22.85 13.74
CA GLY A 28 -14.52 24.02 12.86
C GLY A 28 -13.13 24.65 12.87
N ASP A 29 -12.36 24.51 13.96
CA ASP A 29 -11.13 25.28 14.19
C ASP A 29 -9.87 24.41 14.18
N GLN A 30 -9.87 23.35 13.39
CA GLN A 30 -8.71 22.49 13.16
C GLN A 30 -8.70 21.93 11.73
N GLY A 31 -7.50 21.70 11.20
CA GLY A 31 -7.32 21.25 9.82
C GLY A 31 -5.90 21.40 9.32
N PHE A 32 -5.70 21.07 8.05
CA PHE A 32 -4.44 21.24 7.33
C PHE A 32 -4.32 22.66 6.80
N VAL A 33 -3.21 23.31 7.08
CA VAL A 33 -2.98 24.71 6.70
C VAL A 33 -2.78 24.83 5.20
N ARG A 34 -3.64 25.60 4.54
CA ARG A 34 -3.43 26.06 3.15
C ARG A 34 -3.30 27.59 3.14
N PRO A 35 -2.08 28.12 2.95
CA PRO A 35 -1.87 29.57 2.88
C PRO A 35 -2.67 30.20 1.73
N VAL A 36 -3.22 31.38 1.99
CA VAL A 36 -3.82 32.22 0.95
C VAL A 36 -2.70 32.86 0.13
N ALA A 37 -2.71 32.66 -1.19
CA ALA A 37 -1.76 33.33 -2.07
C ALA A 37 -1.94 34.86 -1.96
N ARG A 38 -0.83 35.61 -1.97
CA ARG A 38 -0.76 37.09 -1.89
C ARG A 38 -0.98 37.73 -0.51
N THR A 39 -1.18 36.95 0.55
CA THR A 39 -1.25 37.48 1.94
C THR A 39 0.04 37.27 2.72
N ASN A 40 1.11 36.80 2.07
CA ASN A 40 2.37 36.39 2.70
C ASN A 40 2.17 35.42 3.89
N GLY A 41 1.11 34.60 3.86
CA GLY A 41 0.78 33.63 4.91
C GLY A 41 -0.03 34.20 6.09
N LEU A 42 -0.39 35.49 6.08
CA LEU A 42 -1.21 36.11 7.13
C LEU A 42 -2.65 35.61 7.14
N CYS A 43 -3.14 35.13 5.99
CA CYS A 43 -4.42 34.43 5.89
C CYS A 43 -4.22 33.00 5.39
N PHE A 44 -5.03 32.08 5.90
CA PHE A 44 -4.99 30.67 5.51
C PHE A 44 -6.37 30.01 5.63
N TYR A 45 -6.48 28.83 5.04
CA TYR A 45 -7.62 27.92 5.21
C TYR A 45 -7.20 26.71 6.04
N LEU A 46 -8.18 26.11 6.70
CA LEU A 46 -8.05 24.80 7.35
C LEU A 46 -8.77 23.77 6.49
N ASP A 47 -7.99 23.07 5.68
CA ASP A 47 -8.46 22.00 4.80
C ASP A 47 -8.69 20.70 5.61
N PRO A 48 -9.68 19.88 5.27
CA PRO A 48 -10.02 18.66 5.99
C PRO A 48 -8.97 17.55 5.86
N SER A 49 -8.18 17.57 4.76
CA SER A 49 -7.14 16.59 4.46
C SER A 49 -6.10 17.20 3.51
N LYS A 50 -4.93 16.58 3.34
CA LYS A 50 -3.93 17.01 2.34
C LYS A 50 -4.44 16.92 0.90
N LEU A 51 -5.55 16.19 0.68
CA LEU A 51 -6.11 15.87 -0.64
C LEU A 51 -7.34 16.69 -1.01
N LEU A 52 -8.00 17.29 -0.01
CA LEU A 52 -9.27 17.98 -0.17
C LEU A 52 -9.20 19.40 0.34
N ARG A 53 -9.90 20.29 -0.34
CA ARG A 53 -10.10 21.65 0.13
C ARG A 53 -11.32 21.74 1.02
N THR A 54 -11.25 22.61 2.03
CA THR A 54 -12.43 22.92 2.83
C THR A 54 -13.53 23.53 1.99
N GLN A 55 -14.76 23.13 2.28
CA GLN A 55 -15.97 23.73 1.72
C GLN A 55 -16.63 24.66 2.74
N LYS A 56 -16.05 24.87 3.92
CA LYS A 56 -16.60 25.82 4.89
C LYS A 56 -16.22 27.24 4.44
N PRO A 57 -17.14 28.20 4.35
CA PRO A 57 -16.88 29.59 3.94
C PRO A 57 -16.09 30.38 5.00
N GLU A 58 -14.96 29.86 5.43
CA GLU A 58 -14.17 30.37 6.55
C GLU A 58 -12.76 30.73 6.08
N VAL A 59 -12.27 31.90 6.49
CA VAL A 59 -10.90 32.37 6.27
C VAL A 59 -10.28 32.66 7.63
N PHE A 60 -9.11 32.10 7.91
CA PHE A 60 -8.40 32.35 9.16
C PHE A 60 -7.38 33.46 8.95
N VAL A 61 -7.43 34.49 9.82
CA VAL A 61 -6.58 35.68 9.75
C VAL A 61 -5.73 35.77 11.01
N LEU A 62 -4.41 35.81 10.88
CA LEU A 62 -3.52 35.90 12.04
C LEU A 62 -3.58 37.29 12.67
N LYS A 63 -3.83 37.35 13.98
CA LYS A 63 -3.63 38.60 14.74
C LYS A 63 -2.15 38.97 14.78
N PRO A 64 -1.82 40.27 15.01
CA PRO A 64 -0.43 40.70 15.14
C PRO A 64 0.33 39.87 16.17
N LYS A 65 1.59 39.55 15.86
CA LYS A 65 2.52 38.77 16.70
C LYS A 65 2.23 37.27 16.82
N VAL A 66 1.20 36.74 16.16
CA VAL A 66 0.99 35.29 16.03
C VAL A 66 1.92 34.75 14.94
N PRO A 67 2.70 33.67 15.19
CA PRO A 67 3.58 33.09 14.18
C PRO A 67 2.77 32.51 13.02
N ILE A 68 3.31 32.58 11.81
CA ILE A 68 2.68 31.99 10.62
C ILE A 68 2.76 30.46 10.73
N PRO A 69 1.63 29.74 10.66
CA PRO A 69 1.66 28.29 10.71
C PRO A 69 2.29 27.71 9.44
N PRO A 70 3.06 26.61 9.54
CA PRO A 70 3.65 25.96 8.37
C PRO A 70 2.59 25.49 7.37
N ALA A 71 2.87 25.61 6.08
CA ALA A 71 1.99 25.05 5.05
C ALA A 71 1.86 23.53 5.23
N HIS A 72 0.65 23.01 5.03
CA HIS A 72 0.30 21.59 5.15
C HIS A 72 0.47 20.96 6.54
N SER A 73 0.82 21.73 7.59
CA SER A 73 0.77 21.22 8.96
C SER A 73 -0.67 21.04 9.44
N PHE A 74 -0.91 20.01 10.24
CA PHE A 74 -2.19 19.79 10.91
C PHE A 74 -2.20 20.54 12.24
N ILE A 75 -3.09 21.52 12.38
CA ILE A 75 -3.13 22.43 13.53
C ILE A 75 -4.53 22.56 14.11
N LYS A 76 -4.58 23.04 15.35
CA LYS A 76 -5.78 23.62 15.97
C LYS A 76 -5.54 25.10 16.20
N VAL A 77 -6.52 25.93 15.88
CA VAL A 77 -6.44 27.37 16.07
C VAL A 77 -7.29 27.81 17.27
N THR A 78 -6.86 28.89 17.91
CA THR A 78 -7.65 29.62 18.90
C THR A 78 -8.22 30.86 18.23
N VAL A 79 -9.53 30.87 18.01
CA VAL A 79 -10.24 32.00 17.41
C VAL A 79 -10.62 32.98 18.50
N ALA A 80 -10.24 34.25 18.33
CA ALA A 80 -10.61 35.31 19.26
C ALA A 80 -11.89 36.01 18.85
N GLU A 81 -12.06 36.27 17.55
CA GLU A 81 -13.19 37.00 16.96
C GLU A 81 -13.57 36.36 15.63
N THR A 82 -14.86 36.38 15.32
CA THR A 82 -15.40 35.97 14.02
C THR A 82 -16.20 37.13 13.45
N GLU A 83 -15.86 37.54 12.24
CA GLU A 83 -16.56 38.57 11.48
C GLU A 83 -17.27 37.91 10.29
N GLU A 84 -18.57 38.16 10.15
CA GLU A 84 -19.35 37.73 9.00
C GLU A 84 -19.37 38.86 7.97
N VAL A 85 -19.01 38.55 6.73
CA VAL A 85 -19.03 39.53 5.62
C VAL A 85 -19.85 38.97 4.46
N ASP A 86 -20.80 39.77 4.01
CA ASP A 86 -21.63 39.50 2.84
C ASP A 86 -20.87 39.85 1.54
N ASP A 87 -20.95 39.00 0.52
CA ASP A 87 -20.52 39.27 -0.87
C ASP A 87 -19.08 39.83 -1.09
N VAL A 88 -18.07 39.29 -0.40
CA VAL A 88 -16.67 39.59 -0.76
C VAL A 88 -16.16 38.52 -1.72
N GLU A 89 -15.59 38.93 -2.86
CA GLU A 89 -14.67 38.05 -3.61
C GLU A 89 -13.62 37.53 -2.64
N PRO A 90 -13.59 36.22 -2.34
CA PRO A 90 -12.71 35.71 -1.31
C PRO A 90 -11.26 36.10 -1.61
N ILE A 91 -10.49 36.44 -0.58
CA ILE A 91 -9.07 36.72 -0.73
C ILE A 91 -8.39 35.43 -1.22
N GLY A 92 -8.07 35.35 -2.51
CA GLY A 92 -7.44 34.19 -3.16
C GLY A 92 -8.40 33.34 -4.01
N ASN A 93 -7.83 32.55 -4.93
CA ASN A 93 -8.57 31.63 -5.81
C ASN A 93 -9.31 30.55 -4.99
N TRP A 94 -10.50 30.87 -4.49
CA TRP A 94 -11.51 29.86 -4.19
C TRP A 94 -11.91 29.21 -5.50
N ASN A 95 -11.34 28.04 -5.79
CA ASN A 95 -12.01 27.13 -6.71
C ASN A 95 -13.25 26.62 -5.97
N TYR A 96 -14.34 27.34 -6.21
CA TYR A 96 -15.76 26.99 -6.16
C TYR A 96 -16.25 25.81 -5.30
N PHE A 97 -17.38 26.03 -4.64
CA PHE A 97 -18.16 25.00 -3.95
C PHE A 97 -18.71 23.99 -4.96
N TYR A 98 -18.54 22.69 -4.67
CA TYR A 98 -19.26 21.62 -5.38
C TYR A 98 -20.60 21.42 -4.71
N VAL A 99 -21.67 21.96 -5.30
CA VAL A 99 -23.04 21.57 -4.99
C VAL A 99 -23.49 20.60 -6.09
N GLY A 100 -23.39 19.30 -5.82
CA GLY A 100 -23.95 18.28 -6.71
C GLY A 100 -25.34 17.94 -6.23
N ASP A 101 -26.36 18.35 -7.00
CA ASP A 101 -27.69 17.74 -6.97
C ASP A 101 -27.73 16.63 -8.04
N GLU A 102 -28.52 15.58 -7.83
CA GLU A 102 -28.45 14.27 -8.51
C GLU A 102 -28.69 14.29 -10.03
N HIS A 103 -28.93 15.46 -10.62
CA HIS A 103 -29.23 15.63 -12.05
C HIS A 103 -28.37 16.73 -12.70
N ASN A 104 -27.15 16.34 -13.10
CA ASN A 104 -26.51 16.76 -14.35
C ASN A 104 -26.18 18.23 -14.63
N ASN A 105 -25.95 19.09 -13.64
CA ASN A 105 -25.23 20.35 -13.87
C ASN A 105 -24.27 20.68 -12.70
N LEU A 106 -22.96 20.62 -12.97
CA LEU A 106 -21.91 21.12 -12.09
C LEU A 106 -21.97 22.66 -12.06
N GLY A 107 -22.87 23.21 -11.24
CA GLY A 107 -23.02 24.65 -11.04
C GLY A 107 -22.14 25.14 -9.90
N TYR A 108 -21.20 26.02 -10.21
CA TYR A 108 -20.39 26.73 -9.22
C TYR A 108 -21.25 27.81 -8.53
N LYS A 109 -21.41 27.77 -7.20
CA LYS A 109 -22.09 28.82 -6.44
C LYS A 109 -21.12 29.48 -5.46
N ASN A 110 -20.99 30.80 -5.53
CA ASN A 110 -20.28 31.57 -4.51
C ASN A 110 -21.08 31.49 -3.19
N PRO A 111 -20.41 31.36 -2.03
CA PRO A 111 -21.08 31.41 -0.77
C PRO A 111 -21.59 32.85 -0.58
N THR A 112 -22.85 33.00 -0.21
CA THR A 112 -23.46 34.32 0.04
C THR A 112 -22.87 35.03 1.26
N LYS A 113 -22.09 34.30 2.08
CA LYS A 113 -21.49 34.76 3.35
C LYS A 113 -20.10 34.16 3.52
N THR A 114 -19.14 34.96 3.97
CA THR A 114 -17.79 34.51 4.34
C THR A 114 -17.49 34.89 5.79
N TYR A 115 -16.92 33.96 6.56
CA TYR A 115 -16.56 34.14 7.96
C TYR A 115 -15.05 34.34 8.11
N TYR A 116 -14.64 35.53 8.53
CA TYR A 116 -13.25 35.83 8.88
C TYR A 116 -13.01 35.52 10.36
N LYS A 117 -12.20 34.52 10.63
CA LYS A 117 -11.84 34.07 11.98
C LYS A 117 -10.47 34.62 12.36
N TYR A 118 -10.43 35.57 13.27
CA TYR A 118 -9.19 36.20 13.74
C TYR A 118 -8.51 35.32 14.80
N VAL A 119 -7.36 34.77 14.45
CA VAL A 119 -6.61 33.79 15.22
C VAL A 119 -5.67 34.46 16.20
N SER A 120 -5.81 34.16 17.49
CA SER A 120 -4.92 34.64 18.57
C SER A 120 -3.78 33.67 18.89
N GLY A 121 -3.85 32.43 18.42
CA GLY A 121 -2.81 31.42 18.59
C GLY A 121 -3.15 30.12 17.87
N TRP A 122 -2.19 29.22 17.72
CA TRP A 122 -2.40 27.88 17.19
C TRP A 122 -1.40 26.90 17.81
N GLU A 123 -1.76 25.61 17.78
CA GLU A 123 -0.91 24.50 18.22
C GLU A 123 -0.90 23.38 17.17
N PRO A 124 0.24 22.69 16.97
CA PRO A 124 0.27 21.50 16.14
C PRO A 124 -0.55 20.38 16.81
N LEU A 125 -1.30 19.63 16.02
CA LEU A 125 -2.00 18.45 16.48
C LEU A 125 -1.29 17.18 15.98
N ASP A 126 -1.17 16.19 16.85
CA ASP A 126 -0.74 14.87 16.45
C ASP A 126 -1.88 14.14 15.73
N ILE A 127 -1.68 13.90 14.43
CA ILE A 127 -2.60 13.18 13.55
C ILE A 127 -2.78 11.74 14.07
N THR A 128 -1.71 11.10 14.53
CA THR A 128 -1.74 9.70 14.98
C THR A 128 -2.70 9.55 16.16
N SER A 129 -2.51 10.37 17.20
CA SER A 129 -3.39 10.39 18.36
C SER A 129 -4.84 10.69 17.98
N ALA A 130 -5.08 11.58 17.00
CA ALA A 130 -6.43 11.89 16.54
C ALA A 130 -7.09 10.69 15.85
N LEU A 131 -6.36 9.94 15.03
CA LEU A 131 -6.87 8.76 14.32
C LEU A 131 -7.14 7.58 15.27
N LEU A 132 -6.33 7.41 16.32
CA LEU A 132 -6.43 6.28 17.26
C LEU A 132 -7.49 6.49 18.35
N LYS A 133 -7.93 7.73 18.61
CA LYS A 133 -8.76 8.10 19.77
C LYS A 133 -10.09 7.35 19.89
N ASP A 134 -10.73 7.05 18.77
CA ASP A 134 -12.10 6.50 18.75
C ASP A 134 -12.13 4.96 18.72
N GLY A 135 -10.97 4.28 18.80
CA GLY A 135 -10.88 2.82 18.81
C GLY A 135 -11.32 2.12 17.51
N ARG A 136 -11.66 2.87 16.46
CA ARG A 136 -12.08 2.35 15.15
C ARG A 136 -10.91 1.81 14.31
N PHE A 137 -9.68 2.18 14.68
CA PHE A 137 -8.48 1.79 13.94
C PHE A 137 -8.38 0.28 13.75
N GLN A 138 -8.56 -0.51 14.82
CA GLN A 138 -8.41 -1.97 14.77
C GLN A 138 -9.43 -2.61 13.82
N ASP A 139 -10.68 -2.15 13.84
CA ASP A 139 -11.74 -2.63 12.92
C ASP A 139 -11.42 -2.25 11.46
N LEU A 140 -11.00 -1.01 11.20
CA LEU A 140 -10.63 -0.57 9.85
C LEU A 140 -9.40 -1.30 9.32
N ARG A 141 -8.38 -1.51 10.16
CA ARG A 141 -7.16 -2.25 9.83
C ARG A 141 -7.45 -3.71 9.52
N ALA A 142 -8.35 -4.34 10.27
CA ALA A 142 -8.81 -5.71 10.02
C ALA A 142 -9.58 -5.82 8.70
N ARG A 143 -10.55 -4.92 8.45
CA ARG A 143 -11.26 -4.85 7.16
C ARG A 143 -10.34 -4.60 5.98
N PHE A 144 -9.31 -3.78 6.18
CA PHE A 144 -8.26 -3.54 5.19
C PHE A 144 -7.51 -4.83 4.88
N SER A 145 -7.02 -5.54 5.90
CA SER A 145 -6.37 -6.85 5.76
C SER A 145 -7.24 -7.85 4.99
N ASP A 146 -8.48 -8.03 5.44
CA ASP A 146 -9.46 -8.96 4.85
C ASP A 146 -9.76 -8.64 3.38
N TYR A 147 -9.80 -7.35 3.02
CA TYR A 147 -10.03 -6.93 1.65
C TYR A 147 -8.84 -7.28 0.75
N MET A 148 -7.62 -7.00 1.22
CA MET A 148 -6.39 -7.22 0.45
C MET A 148 -6.16 -8.70 0.17
N THR A 149 -6.39 -9.54 1.18
CA THR A 149 -6.13 -10.98 1.10
C THR A 149 -7.32 -11.80 0.62
N GLY A 150 -8.54 -11.27 0.73
CA GLY A 150 -9.78 -12.05 0.56
C GLY A 150 -10.05 -12.63 -0.83
N CYS A 151 -9.19 -12.39 -1.82
CA CYS A 151 -9.27 -13.09 -3.12
C CYS A 151 -8.34 -14.30 -3.24
N PHE A 152 -7.45 -14.51 -2.28
CA PHE A 152 -6.43 -15.56 -2.29
C PHE A 152 -6.84 -16.72 -1.39
N ILE A 153 -6.51 -17.94 -1.81
CA ILE A 153 -6.66 -19.16 -1.01
C ILE A 153 -5.25 -19.72 -0.83
N ALA A 154 -4.76 -19.67 0.41
CA ALA A 154 -3.41 -20.11 0.80
C ALA A 154 -3.35 -20.38 2.31
N PRO A 155 -2.29 -21.06 2.81
CA PRO A 155 -2.01 -21.16 4.24
C PRO A 155 -1.93 -19.79 4.94
N GLU A 156 -2.24 -19.76 6.24
CA GLU A 156 -2.31 -18.52 7.03
C GLU A 156 -0.99 -17.74 7.01
N ASP A 157 0.15 -18.43 7.15
CA ASP A 157 1.47 -17.81 7.10
C ASP A 157 1.76 -17.14 5.76
N ASP A 158 1.38 -17.79 4.64
CA ASP A 158 1.54 -17.22 3.29
C ASP A 158 0.63 -16.00 3.11
N LEU A 159 -0.62 -16.08 3.60
CA LEU A 159 -1.56 -14.96 3.57
C LEU A 159 -1.03 -13.77 4.37
N ALA A 160 -0.40 -13.99 5.53
CA ALA A 160 0.21 -12.94 6.33
C ALA A 160 1.36 -12.23 5.58
N MET A 161 2.21 -12.99 4.88
CA MET A 161 3.29 -12.39 4.07
C MET A 161 2.72 -11.59 2.88
N ILE A 162 1.68 -12.10 2.22
CA ILE A 162 0.97 -11.39 1.14
C ILE A 162 0.32 -10.12 1.68
N GLU A 163 -0.33 -10.19 2.84
CA GLU A 163 -0.97 -9.07 3.53
C GLU A 163 0.03 -7.95 3.80
N ALA A 164 1.17 -8.27 4.42
CA ALA A 164 2.23 -7.31 4.67
C ALA A 164 2.73 -6.65 3.39
N CYS A 165 2.99 -7.44 2.33
CA CYS A 165 3.46 -6.91 1.04
C CYS A 165 2.43 -6.00 0.36
N MET A 166 1.18 -6.44 0.32
CA MET A 166 0.07 -5.66 -0.23
C MET A 166 -0.16 -4.37 0.56
N SER A 167 -0.06 -4.44 1.88
CA SER A 167 -0.13 -3.30 2.80
C SER A 167 0.99 -2.28 2.54
N MET A 168 2.24 -2.73 2.38
CA MET A 168 3.37 -1.85 2.05
C MET A 168 3.18 -1.15 0.69
N TYR A 169 2.76 -1.89 -0.34
CA TYR A 169 2.46 -1.29 -1.65
C TYR A 169 1.35 -0.24 -1.57
N CYS A 170 0.27 -0.51 -0.81
CA CYS A 170 -0.87 0.38 -0.71
C CYS A 170 -0.62 1.60 0.19
N ALA A 171 0.00 1.42 1.35
CA ALA A 171 0.34 2.51 2.26
C ALA A 171 1.40 3.45 1.66
N SER A 172 2.23 2.92 0.75
CA SER A 172 3.32 3.65 0.12
C SER A 172 4.39 4.11 1.12
N SER A 173 5.55 4.52 0.62
CA SER A 173 6.57 5.13 1.47
C SER A 173 6.48 6.66 1.33
N PRO A 174 6.59 7.42 2.43
CA PRO A 174 6.78 8.86 2.36
C PRO A 174 7.99 9.25 1.50
N ALA A 175 7.95 10.43 0.91
CA ALA A 175 9.13 11.01 0.29
C ALA A 175 10.20 11.31 1.34
N PHE A 176 11.46 11.02 1.03
CA PHE A 176 12.60 11.32 1.89
C PHE A 176 13.64 12.14 1.13
N VAL A 177 14.13 13.20 1.77
CA VAL A 177 15.16 14.10 1.24
C VAL A 177 14.79 14.60 -0.17
N ALA A 178 15.49 14.09 -1.21
CA ALA A 178 15.33 14.48 -2.62
C ALA A 178 14.73 13.35 -3.49
N GLN A 179 14.32 12.24 -2.87
CA GLN A 179 13.75 11.10 -3.58
C GLN A 179 12.23 11.07 -3.40
N LYS A 180 11.53 10.73 -4.49
CA LYS A 180 10.09 10.44 -4.42
C LYS A 180 9.87 9.23 -3.52
N GLY A 181 8.83 9.31 -2.72
CA GLY A 181 8.29 8.16 -2.00
C GLY A 181 7.67 7.16 -2.97
N GLY A 182 7.05 6.11 -2.46
CA GLY A 182 6.48 5.06 -3.28
C GLY A 182 7.18 3.71 -3.21
N VAL A 183 6.42 2.67 -3.49
CA VAL A 183 6.89 1.28 -3.59
C VAL A 183 6.61 0.76 -5.00
N ASP A 184 7.68 0.45 -5.72
CA ASP A 184 7.62 -0.24 -6.99
C ASP A 184 7.63 -1.75 -6.77
N THR A 185 6.68 -2.42 -7.41
CA THR A 185 6.38 -3.82 -7.18
C THR A 185 6.35 -4.58 -8.49
N SER A 186 6.87 -5.81 -8.50
CA SER A 186 6.66 -6.74 -9.61
C SER A 186 5.84 -7.92 -9.14
N ILE A 187 4.72 -8.17 -9.82
CA ILE A 187 3.89 -9.34 -9.61
C ILE A 187 4.41 -10.43 -10.54
N PHE A 188 5.04 -11.45 -9.94
CA PHE A 188 5.52 -12.62 -10.65
C PHE A 188 4.42 -13.68 -10.68
N GLY A 189 3.97 -14.01 -11.88
CA GLY A 189 2.93 -15.02 -12.08
C GLY A 189 2.17 -14.89 -13.40
N LYS A 190 1.09 -15.67 -13.56
CA LYS A 190 0.26 -15.65 -14.77
C LYS A 190 -0.75 -14.50 -14.80
N THR A 191 -1.48 -14.44 -15.92
CA THR A 191 -2.63 -13.54 -16.12
C THR A 191 -3.63 -13.59 -14.97
N ARG A 192 -3.87 -14.75 -14.35
CA ARG A 192 -4.78 -14.86 -13.19
C ARG A 192 -4.24 -14.15 -11.96
N GLN A 193 -2.97 -14.34 -11.59
CA GLN A 193 -2.31 -13.66 -10.47
C GLN A 193 -2.35 -12.15 -10.67
N TRP A 194 -2.01 -11.69 -11.88
CA TRP A 194 -2.10 -10.28 -12.23
C TRP A 194 -3.54 -9.74 -12.13
N ALA A 195 -4.53 -10.51 -12.61
CA ALA A 195 -5.93 -10.13 -12.52
C ALA A 195 -6.44 -10.10 -11.06
N SER A 196 -5.96 -10.99 -10.21
CA SER A 196 -6.29 -11.02 -8.77
C SER A 196 -5.65 -9.85 -8.03
N PHE A 197 -4.36 -9.56 -8.28
CA PHE A 197 -3.70 -8.37 -7.76
C PHE A 197 -4.43 -7.07 -8.13
N THR A 198 -4.70 -6.89 -9.42
CA THR A 198 -5.42 -5.70 -9.92
C THR A 198 -6.83 -5.58 -9.35
N ARG A 199 -7.48 -6.72 -9.04
CA ARG A 199 -8.76 -6.76 -8.33
C ARG A 199 -8.64 -6.36 -6.86
N SER A 200 -7.69 -6.94 -6.10
CA SER A 200 -7.45 -6.59 -4.70
C SER A 200 -7.08 -5.12 -4.50
N THR A 201 -6.48 -4.49 -5.52
CA THR A 201 -6.11 -3.07 -5.49
C THR A 201 -7.16 -2.16 -6.13
N ASN A 202 -8.31 -2.67 -6.55
CA ASN A 202 -9.32 -1.86 -7.27
C ASN A 202 -10.07 -0.86 -6.36
N PHE A 203 -9.89 -0.94 -5.04
CA PHE A 203 -10.37 0.11 -4.15
C PHE A 203 -9.62 1.45 -4.39
N ILE A 204 -8.37 1.42 -4.87
CA ILE A 204 -7.60 2.63 -5.19
C ILE A 204 -8.36 3.46 -6.21
N ARG A 205 -8.61 4.73 -5.88
CA ARG A 205 -9.50 5.58 -6.68
C ARG A 205 -8.87 6.03 -8.00
N PRO A 206 -9.70 6.36 -9.01
CA PRO A 206 -9.21 6.79 -10.32
C PRO A 206 -8.28 8.01 -10.30
N GLU A 207 -8.44 8.93 -9.35
CA GLU A 207 -7.62 10.14 -9.20
C GLU A 207 -6.16 9.79 -8.92
N PHE A 208 -5.93 8.81 -8.04
CA PHE A 208 -4.61 8.27 -7.72
C PHE A 208 -3.95 7.59 -8.91
N ARG A 209 -4.70 7.26 -9.97
CA ARG A 209 -4.15 6.67 -11.21
C ARG A 209 -3.73 7.73 -12.23
N LYS A 210 -3.90 9.03 -11.92
CA LYS A 210 -3.50 10.15 -12.78
C LYS A 210 -2.08 10.57 -12.43
N SER A 211 -1.21 10.68 -13.42
CA SER A 211 0.22 10.97 -13.22
C SER A 211 0.52 12.41 -12.77
N ASN A 212 -0.50 13.27 -12.72
CA ASN A 212 -0.43 14.61 -12.15
C ASN A 212 -0.95 14.68 -10.71
N PHE A 213 -1.36 13.56 -10.11
CA PHE A 213 -1.78 13.47 -8.73
C PHE A 213 -0.56 13.24 -7.82
N PRO A 214 -0.48 13.87 -6.62
CA PRO A 214 0.68 13.74 -5.75
C PRO A 214 0.98 12.30 -5.31
N TYR A 215 -0.05 11.48 -5.16
CA TYR A 215 0.04 10.08 -4.76
C TYR A 215 -0.37 9.19 -5.94
N PHE A 216 0.60 8.69 -6.69
CA PHE A 216 0.34 7.98 -7.93
C PHE A 216 0.41 6.48 -7.73
N TYR A 217 -0.63 5.76 -8.18
CA TYR A 217 -0.73 4.30 -8.12
C TYR A 217 -1.14 3.79 -9.49
N LYS A 218 -0.33 2.93 -10.09
CA LYS A 218 -0.66 2.37 -11.40
C LYS A 218 -0.13 0.96 -11.62
N PRO A 219 -1.02 -0.01 -11.88
CA PRO A 219 -0.65 -1.24 -12.57
C PRO A 219 -0.25 -0.90 -14.01
N LEU A 220 1.03 -1.05 -14.35
CA LEU A 220 1.58 -0.69 -15.65
C LEU A 220 1.55 -1.85 -16.63
N LYS A 221 1.13 -1.56 -17.86
CA LYS A 221 1.32 -2.45 -19.00
C LYS A 221 2.75 -2.31 -19.54
N LYS A 222 3.19 -3.32 -20.31
CA LYS A 222 4.59 -3.55 -20.75
C LYS A 222 5.28 -2.39 -21.48
N ASN A 223 4.60 -1.29 -21.86
CA ASN A 223 5.15 -0.15 -22.61
C ASN A 223 4.78 1.24 -22.05
N GLU A 224 4.19 1.32 -20.86
CA GLU A 224 3.75 2.62 -20.31
C GLU A 224 4.87 3.31 -19.52
N ASN A 225 5.08 4.61 -19.79
CA ASN A 225 6.00 5.47 -19.03
C ASN A 225 5.30 6.79 -18.67
N PRO A 226 4.54 6.83 -17.56
CA PRO A 226 3.79 8.03 -17.16
C PRO A 226 4.74 9.16 -16.72
N ASP A 227 4.38 10.41 -17.02
CA ASP A 227 5.07 11.58 -16.47
C ASP A 227 4.74 11.74 -14.99
N ILE A 228 5.71 11.41 -14.13
CA ILE A 228 5.60 11.43 -12.68
C ILE A 228 6.19 12.69 -12.05
N THR A 229 6.51 13.74 -12.84
CA THR A 229 7.21 14.94 -12.34
C THR A 229 6.51 15.59 -11.16
N LYS A 230 5.17 15.63 -11.20
CA LYS A 230 4.32 16.26 -10.16
C LYS A 230 3.97 15.35 -8.98
N CYS A 231 4.34 14.07 -9.03
CA CYS A 231 4.06 13.12 -7.95
C CYS A 231 5.05 13.30 -6.79
N ILE A 232 4.58 13.16 -5.57
CA ILE A 232 5.40 13.07 -4.36
C ILE A 232 5.73 11.60 -4.09
N GLU A 233 4.73 10.73 -4.24
CA GLU A 233 4.84 9.29 -4.04
C GLU A 233 4.38 8.53 -5.31
N VAL A 234 5.14 7.51 -5.71
CA VAL A 234 4.95 6.78 -6.97
C VAL A 234 4.96 5.28 -6.71
N ASN A 235 3.78 4.65 -6.83
CA ASN A 235 3.58 3.22 -6.63
C ASN A 235 3.24 2.57 -7.96
N ARG A 236 4.18 1.82 -8.53
CA ARG A 236 3.98 1.13 -9.81
C ARG A 236 4.00 -0.35 -9.58
N ALA A 237 2.97 -1.04 -10.09
CA ALA A 237 2.96 -2.48 -10.14
C ALA A 237 3.23 -2.94 -11.56
N TYR A 238 4.19 -3.84 -11.75
CA TYR A 238 4.53 -4.43 -13.03
C TYR A 238 4.13 -5.90 -13.08
N ASN A 239 3.81 -6.39 -14.27
CA ASN A 239 3.55 -7.81 -14.51
C ASN A 239 4.81 -8.48 -15.06
N ASN A 240 5.47 -9.33 -14.26
CA ASN A 240 6.69 -10.06 -14.61
C ASN A 240 7.80 -9.21 -15.24
N ARG A 241 7.99 -7.94 -14.83
CA ARG A 241 9.16 -7.18 -15.29
C ARG A 241 10.34 -7.40 -14.37
N GLN A 242 11.51 -7.54 -14.99
CA GLN A 242 12.77 -7.77 -14.31
C GLN A 242 13.80 -6.66 -14.59
N GLU A 243 13.61 -5.84 -15.63
CA GLU A 243 14.61 -4.82 -16.02
C GLU A 243 14.53 -3.52 -15.20
N VAL A 244 13.38 -3.26 -14.56
CA VAL A 244 13.14 -2.05 -13.77
C VAL A 244 13.51 -2.26 -12.30
N PRO A 245 13.96 -1.24 -11.56
CA PRO A 245 14.22 -1.37 -10.12
C PRO A 245 12.93 -1.77 -9.38
N ILE A 246 12.94 -2.94 -8.75
CA ILE A 246 11.83 -3.48 -7.97
C ILE A 246 12.21 -3.43 -6.49
N LEU A 247 11.33 -2.83 -5.69
CA LEU A 247 11.43 -2.82 -4.23
C LEU A 247 10.76 -4.05 -3.64
N LEU A 248 9.60 -4.41 -4.18
CA LEU A 248 8.78 -5.49 -3.64
C LEU A 248 8.47 -6.53 -4.72
N PRO A 249 9.17 -7.67 -4.75
CA PRO A 249 8.70 -8.82 -5.52
C PRO A 249 7.43 -9.36 -4.85
N MET A 250 6.44 -9.80 -5.62
CA MET A 250 5.28 -10.52 -5.08
C MET A 250 4.97 -11.73 -5.95
N VAL A 251 4.95 -12.91 -5.33
CA VAL A 251 4.41 -14.14 -5.92
C VAL A 251 3.07 -14.40 -5.25
N LEU A 252 2.02 -14.48 -6.05
CA LEU A 252 0.67 -14.70 -5.54
C LEU A 252 0.27 -16.18 -5.67
N PRO A 253 -0.62 -16.68 -4.80
CA PRO A 253 -1.09 -18.06 -4.83
C PRO A 253 -1.69 -18.47 -6.17
N SER A 254 -1.81 -19.77 -6.40
CA SER A 254 -2.52 -20.30 -7.57
C SER A 254 -4.03 -20.31 -7.44
N GLU A 255 -4.50 -20.43 -6.20
CA GLU A 255 -5.88 -20.65 -5.87
C GLU A 255 -6.51 -19.33 -5.45
N PHE A 256 -7.72 -19.09 -5.97
CA PHE A 256 -8.41 -17.82 -5.81
C PHE A 256 -9.88 -18.07 -5.56
N GLU A 257 -10.45 -17.18 -4.76
CA GLU A 257 -11.90 -17.11 -4.60
C GLU A 257 -12.61 -16.77 -5.91
N LYS A 258 -13.86 -17.23 -6.02
CA LYS A 258 -14.71 -16.89 -7.17
C LYS A 258 -14.90 -15.37 -7.23
N VAL A 259 -14.79 -14.81 -8.43
CA VAL A 259 -14.88 -13.35 -8.65
C VAL A 259 -16.17 -12.76 -8.09
N ALA A 260 -17.31 -13.42 -8.33
CA ALA A 260 -18.60 -12.98 -7.84
C ALA A 260 -18.64 -12.93 -6.31
N PHE A 261 -18.15 -13.98 -5.65
CA PHE A 261 -18.09 -14.07 -4.19
C PHE A 261 -17.19 -12.99 -3.59
N PHE A 262 -16.00 -12.79 -4.14
CA PHE A 262 -15.11 -11.71 -3.71
C PHE A 262 -15.79 -10.34 -3.83
N ASN A 263 -16.40 -10.06 -4.98
CA ASN A 263 -17.04 -8.76 -5.22
C ASN A 263 -18.23 -8.53 -4.28
N GLU A 264 -19.03 -9.57 -4.02
CA GLU A 264 -20.17 -9.49 -3.11
C GLU A 264 -19.71 -9.27 -1.66
N LYS A 265 -18.78 -10.09 -1.16
CA LYS A 265 -18.20 -9.98 0.19
C LYS A 265 -17.59 -8.60 0.41
N ASN A 266 -16.84 -8.09 -0.56
CA ASN A 266 -16.06 -6.86 -0.41
C ASN A 266 -16.76 -5.59 -0.89
N LYS A 267 -18.01 -5.69 -1.40
CA LYS A 267 -18.79 -4.52 -1.82
C LYS A 267 -18.97 -3.54 -0.66
N ALA A 268 -19.31 -4.06 0.52
CA ALA A 268 -19.51 -3.26 1.72
C ALA A 268 -18.20 -2.73 2.33
N TYR A 269 -17.08 -3.43 2.14
CA TYR A 269 -15.79 -3.05 2.74
C TYR A 269 -15.06 -1.95 1.95
N ARG A 270 -15.31 -1.86 0.64
CA ARG A 270 -14.59 -0.93 -0.25
C ARG A 270 -14.56 0.52 0.26
N PRO A 271 -15.66 1.14 0.75
CA PRO A 271 -15.60 2.50 1.27
C PRO A 271 -14.67 2.66 2.48
N TYR A 272 -14.70 1.70 3.41
CA TYR A 272 -13.85 1.69 4.61
C TYR A 272 -12.36 1.56 4.26
N VAL A 273 -12.03 0.69 3.32
CA VAL A 273 -10.65 0.48 2.85
C VAL A 273 -10.13 1.73 2.13
N GLN A 274 -10.98 2.43 1.38
CA GLN A 274 -10.64 3.72 0.77
C GLN A 274 -10.44 4.83 1.81
N ALA A 275 -11.31 4.90 2.82
CA ALA A 275 -11.19 5.84 3.93
C ALA A 275 -9.87 5.61 4.69
N PHE A 276 -9.55 4.36 5.01
CA PHE A 276 -8.33 3.98 5.68
C PHE A 276 -7.07 4.30 4.86
N MET A 277 -7.11 4.09 3.52
CA MET A 277 -6.02 4.51 2.63
C MET A 277 -5.73 6.01 2.71
N ILE A 278 -6.77 6.82 2.84
CA ILE A 278 -6.62 8.27 3.00
C ILE A 278 -6.03 8.59 4.36
N ASP A 279 -6.48 7.94 5.44
CA ASP A 279 -5.88 8.12 6.77
C ASP A 279 -4.38 7.80 6.76
N MET A 280 -3.96 6.70 6.13
CA MET A 280 -2.55 6.31 5.99
C MET A 280 -1.68 7.40 5.33
N ILE A 281 -2.19 8.07 4.29
CA ILE A 281 -1.46 9.13 3.55
C ILE A 281 -1.14 10.35 4.43
N HIS A 282 -1.86 10.55 5.52
CA HIS A 282 -1.62 11.66 6.43
C HIS A 282 -0.49 11.41 7.42
N ILE A 283 -0.04 10.16 7.54
CA ILE A 283 1.06 9.78 8.40
C ILE A 283 2.35 9.74 7.57
N ASP A 284 3.40 10.38 8.05
CA ASP A 284 4.71 10.42 7.40
C ASP A 284 5.77 9.80 8.32
N PRO A 285 5.84 8.46 8.43
CA PRO A 285 6.72 7.83 9.38
C PRO A 285 8.19 8.08 9.05
N ILE A 286 9.01 8.23 10.09
CA ILE A 286 10.46 8.32 9.95
C ILE A 286 11.15 7.08 10.53
N VAL A 287 12.35 6.80 10.02
CA VAL A 287 13.28 5.88 10.68
C VAL A 287 14.07 6.66 11.72
N SER A 288 13.96 6.27 12.98
CA SER A 288 14.77 6.87 14.05
C SER A 288 16.26 6.61 13.82
N PRO A 289 17.16 7.59 14.05
CA PRO A 289 18.62 7.37 13.96
C PRO A 289 19.14 6.24 14.86
N LYS A 290 18.40 5.90 15.92
CA LYS A 290 18.72 4.77 16.82
C LYS A 290 18.61 3.41 16.12
N LEU A 291 17.84 3.33 15.04
CA LEU A 291 17.64 2.11 14.26
C LEU A 291 18.59 2.01 13.07
N SER A 292 19.39 3.04 12.78
CA SER A 292 20.31 3.05 11.64
C SER A 292 21.25 1.85 11.63
N LYS A 293 21.86 1.52 12.78
CA LYS A 293 22.75 0.35 12.90
C LYS A 293 22.02 -0.97 12.63
N PHE A 294 20.78 -1.08 13.11
CA PHE A 294 19.96 -2.28 12.88
C PHE A 294 19.59 -2.43 11.40
N ILE A 295 19.29 -1.32 10.72
CA ILE A 295 19.04 -1.29 9.27
C ILE A 295 20.31 -1.64 8.48
N GLU A 296 21.48 -1.17 8.91
CA GLU A 296 22.75 -1.55 8.30
C GLU A 296 23.00 -3.05 8.42
N GLU A 297 22.86 -3.61 9.62
CA GLU A 297 22.96 -5.06 9.86
C GLU A 297 21.98 -5.84 8.97
N PHE A 298 20.73 -5.38 8.88
CA PHE A 298 19.73 -5.97 8.01
C PHE A 298 20.09 -5.90 6.52
N MET A 299 20.64 -4.78 6.06
CA MET A 299 21.11 -4.62 4.68
C MET A 299 22.24 -5.60 4.35
N TYR A 300 23.16 -5.85 5.29
CA TYR A 300 24.21 -6.84 5.11
C TYR A 300 23.65 -8.26 4.99
N GLU A 301 22.67 -8.62 5.83
CA GLU A 301 21.97 -9.92 5.73
C GLU A 301 21.28 -10.06 4.36
N LEU A 302 20.53 -9.05 3.93
CA LEU A 302 19.81 -9.05 2.66
C LEU A 302 20.76 -9.14 1.44
N ILE A 303 21.90 -8.45 1.49
CA ILE A 303 22.94 -8.55 0.46
C ILE A 303 23.55 -9.95 0.45
N ASN A 304 23.86 -10.53 1.61
CA ASN A 304 24.42 -11.87 1.70
C ASN A 304 23.45 -12.92 1.13
N ASP A 305 22.16 -12.82 1.42
CA ASP A 305 21.13 -13.72 0.89
C ASP A 305 20.99 -13.63 -0.64
N ILE A 306 21.21 -12.44 -1.22
CA ILE A 306 21.21 -12.24 -2.67
C ILE A 306 22.49 -12.77 -3.30
N MET A 307 23.66 -12.44 -2.73
CA MET A 307 24.98 -12.75 -3.29
C MET A 307 25.35 -14.24 -3.19
N THR A 308 24.75 -14.96 -2.25
CA THR A 308 24.92 -16.43 -2.13
C THR A 308 24.08 -17.21 -3.15
N GLY A 309 23.13 -16.56 -3.83
CA GLY A 309 22.48 -17.11 -5.02
C GLY A 309 23.23 -16.69 -6.28
N ASP A 310 23.64 -17.63 -7.12
CA ASP A 310 24.23 -17.32 -8.43
C ASP A 310 23.28 -16.38 -9.21
N CYS A 311 23.66 -15.09 -9.28
CA CYS A 311 23.01 -13.95 -9.93
C CYS A 311 21.70 -13.41 -9.31
N ALA A 312 21.57 -12.07 -9.31
CA ALA A 312 20.32 -11.37 -9.02
C ALA A 312 19.26 -11.65 -10.11
N TYR A 313 18.12 -12.22 -9.72
CA TYR A 313 17.08 -12.72 -10.63
C TYR A 313 16.18 -11.64 -11.25
N TYR A 314 16.25 -10.42 -10.72
CA TYR A 314 15.62 -9.22 -11.24
C TYR A 314 16.39 -8.00 -10.72
N ASN A 315 16.18 -6.83 -11.32
CA ASN A 315 16.79 -5.58 -10.89
C ASN A 315 16.20 -5.14 -9.53
N GLN A 316 16.92 -5.41 -8.45
CA GLN A 316 16.50 -5.12 -7.07
C GLN A 316 17.01 -3.74 -6.64
N ASP A 317 16.14 -2.92 -6.06
CA ASP A 317 16.56 -1.66 -5.43
C ASP A 317 16.85 -1.85 -3.93
N ILE A 318 17.92 -2.60 -3.66
CA ILE A 318 18.35 -2.98 -2.29
C ILE A 318 18.54 -1.74 -1.42
N GLY A 319 19.16 -0.69 -1.95
CA GLY A 319 19.46 0.54 -1.21
C GLY A 319 18.20 1.24 -0.67
N SER A 320 17.10 1.15 -1.40
CA SER A 320 15.84 1.77 -1.00
C SER A 320 14.94 0.84 -0.18
N ILE A 321 15.08 -0.49 -0.28
CA ILE A 321 14.22 -1.47 0.41
C ILE A 321 14.23 -1.25 1.93
N ALA A 322 15.42 -1.17 2.54
CA ALA A 322 15.53 -1.15 3.99
C ALA A 322 15.06 0.16 4.65
N SER A 323 14.89 1.22 3.86
CA SER A 323 14.29 2.47 4.34
C SER A 323 12.81 2.55 3.99
N LYS A 324 12.41 2.19 2.77
CA LYS A 324 11.03 2.36 2.27
C LYS A 324 10.05 1.33 2.81
N LEU A 325 10.43 0.06 2.91
CA LEU A 325 9.48 -0.98 3.33
C LEU A 325 9.07 -0.85 4.80
N PRO A 326 9.99 -0.63 5.77
CA PRO A 326 9.60 -0.48 7.17
C PRO A 326 8.71 0.74 7.42
N ILE A 327 9.00 1.88 6.77
CA ILE A 327 8.15 3.08 6.92
C ILE A 327 6.80 2.92 6.25
N SER A 328 6.70 2.17 5.14
CA SER A 328 5.40 1.82 4.56
C SER A 328 4.57 0.96 5.50
N LEU A 329 5.18 -0.02 6.17
CA LEU A 329 4.48 -0.87 7.13
C LEU A 329 4.09 -0.09 8.40
N ALA A 330 4.99 0.75 8.92
CA ALA A 330 4.70 1.67 10.02
C ALA A 330 3.51 2.59 9.69
N ARG A 331 3.44 3.09 8.43
CA ARG A 331 2.32 3.90 7.93
C ARG A 331 1.01 3.11 7.90
N THR A 332 1.03 1.83 7.50
CA THR A 332 -0.15 0.95 7.60
C THR A 332 -0.65 0.84 9.04
N ASN A 333 0.26 0.84 10.00
CA ASN A 333 -0.04 0.76 11.41
C ASN A 333 -0.26 2.14 12.07
N LEU A 334 -0.35 3.21 11.27
CA LEU A 334 -0.48 4.61 11.70
C LEU A 334 0.58 5.04 12.72
N LYS A 335 1.79 4.50 12.66
CA LYS A 335 2.90 4.88 13.55
C LYS A 335 3.67 6.07 12.97
N PRO A 336 4.04 7.08 13.78
CA PRO A 336 4.86 8.21 13.32
C PRO A 336 6.34 7.85 13.17
N GLU A 337 6.77 6.72 13.73
CA GLU A 337 8.14 6.20 13.62
C GLU A 337 8.10 4.70 13.38
N ALA A 338 8.98 4.21 12.51
CA ALA A 338 9.15 2.76 12.32
C ALA A 338 9.82 2.14 13.55
N SER A 339 9.29 1.02 14.03
CA SER A 339 9.85 0.25 15.14
C SER A 339 10.78 -0.87 14.64
N LYS A 340 11.46 -1.55 15.56
CA LYS A 340 12.28 -2.74 15.22
C LYS A 340 11.42 -3.84 14.62
N GLU A 341 10.21 -4.00 15.15
CA GLU A 341 9.24 -4.99 14.69
C GLU A 341 8.81 -4.70 13.26
N ASP A 342 8.55 -3.42 12.90
CA ASP A 342 8.21 -3.07 11.52
C ASP A 342 9.35 -3.41 10.54
N ILE A 343 10.61 -3.25 10.97
CA ILE A 343 11.78 -3.63 10.17
C ILE A 343 11.84 -5.15 10.00
N ILE A 344 11.71 -5.92 11.07
CA ILE A 344 11.76 -7.39 11.04
C ILE A 344 10.60 -7.97 10.22
N GLU A 345 9.39 -7.45 10.39
CA GLU A 345 8.20 -7.95 9.69
C GLU A 345 8.28 -7.65 8.19
N SER A 346 8.62 -6.42 7.80
CA SER A 346 8.80 -6.05 6.38
C SER A 346 9.95 -6.83 5.72
N ALA A 347 11.03 -7.06 6.46
CA ALA A 347 12.15 -7.91 6.06
C ALA A 347 11.72 -9.35 5.77
N ASN A 348 11.05 -9.99 6.72
CA ASN A 348 10.59 -11.37 6.59
C ASN A 348 9.62 -11.54 5.42
N ALA A 349 8.68 -10.61 5.27
CA ALA A 349 7.74 -10.61 4.15
C ALA A 349 8.47 -10.46 2.80
N TRP A 350 9.43 -9.53 2.72
CA TRP A 350 10.25 -9.34 1.52
C TRP A 350 11.09 -10.57 1.19
N ALA A 351 11.80 -11.14 2.17
CA ALA A 351 12.68 -12.29 1.98
C ALA A 351 11.90 -13.53 1.53
N ASN A 352 10.72 -13.75 2.12
CA ASN A 352 9.80 -14.81 1.70
C ASN A 352 9.41 -14.64 0.22
N MET A 353 8.93 -13.45 -0.17
CA MET A 353 8.53 -13.18 -1.55
C MET A 353 9.70 -13.21 -2.53
N TYR A 354 10.89 -12.77 -2.09
CA TYR A 354 12.12 -12.86 -2.86
C TYR A 354 12.48 -14.32 -3.17
N TYR A 355 12.46 -15.18 -2.16
CA TYR A 355 12.74 -16.61 -2.33
C TYR A 355 11.71 -17.28 -3.26
N GLN A 356 10.42 -16.99 -3.09
CA GLN A 356 9.39 -17.47 -4.00
C GLN A 356 9.58 -16.95 -5.42
N ALA A 357 9.94 -15.67 -5.60
CA ALA A 357 10.18 -15.08 -6.91
C ALA A 357 11.40 -15.72 -7.58
N ARG A 358 12.50 -15.94 -6.84
CA ARG A 358 13.68 -16.68 -7.30
C ARG A 358 13.28 -18.06 -7.81
N GLN A 359 12.50 -18.80 -7.03
CA GLN A 359 12.02 -20.12 -7.42
C GLN A 359 11.14 -20.06 -8.67
N HIS A 360 10.25 -19.07 -8.77
CA HIS A 360 9.41 -18.86 -9.95
C HIS A 360 10.24 -18.53 -11.21
N ILE A 361 11.28 -17.71 -11.09
CA ILE A 361 12.12 -17.26 -12.22
C ILE A 361 13.09 -18.36 -12.67
N THR A 362 13.67 -19.09 -11.72
CA THR A 362 14.70 -20.13 -11.98
C THR A 362 14.13 -21.53 -12.14
N SER A 363 12.81 -21.70 -12.03
CA SER A 363 12.20 -23.01 -12.23
C SER A 363 12.45 -23.48 -13.66
N PRO A 364 12.98 -24.70 -13.86
CA PRO A 364 13.07 -25.29 -15.20
C PRO A 364 11.70 -25.74 -15.71
N LEU A 365 10.66 -25.68 -14.86
CA LEU A 365 9.29 -25.87 -15.29
C LEU A 365 8.82 -24.61 -16.02
N SER A 366 8.23 -24.80 -17.19
CA SER A 366 7.46 -23.72 -17.82
C SER A 366 6.37 -23.25 -16.85
N ASN A 367 5.98 -21.97 -16.96
CA ASN A 367 4.82 -21.45 -16.22
C ASN A 367 3.58 -22.37 -16.43
N ASP A 368 3.40 -22.96 -17.61
CA ASP A 368 2.30 -23.90 -17.85
C ASP A 368 2.35 -25.18 -17.03
N GLN A 369 3.54 -25.70 -16.74
CA GLN A 369 3.71 -26.85 -15.85
C GLN A 369 3.54 -26.46 -14.38
N MET A 370 4.16 -25.37 -13.91
CA MET A 370 4.00 -24.88 -12.53
C MET A 370 2.53 -24.67 -12.18
N TYR A 371 1.74 -24.12 -13.10
CA TYR A 371 0.36 -23.78 -12.82
C TYR A 371 -0.64 -24.93 -12.89
N LYS A 372 -0.24 -26.12 -13.37
CA LYS A 372 -1.04 -27.35 -13.29
C LYS A 372 -0.96 -28.01 -11.91
N LEU A 373 0.02 -27.62 -11.12
CA LEU A 373 0.26 -28.15 -9.79
C LEU A 373 -0.69 -27.50 -8.77
N SER A 374 -1.23 -28.27 -7.83
CA SER A 374 -1.88 -27.73 -6.63
C SER A 374 -0.88 -26.97 -5.76
N GLN A 375 -1.33 -26.18 -4.78
CA GLN A 375 -0.42 -25.47 -3.87
C GLN A 375 0.53 -26.45 -3.16
N ASP A 376 0.00 -27.51 -2.55
CA ASP A 376 0.81 -28.55 -1.88
C ASP A 376 1.78 -29.23 -2.84
N ALA A 377 1.36 -29.51 -4.08
CA ALA A 377 2.25 -30.08 -5.09
C ALA A 377 3.39 -29.12 -5.46
N ARG A 378 3.14 -27.81 -5.55
CA ARG A 378 4.20 -26.82 -5.80
C ARG A 378 5.16 -26.72 -4.65
N THR A 379 4.64 -26.63 -3.42
CA THR A 379 5.47 -26.63 -2.20
C THR A 379 6.37 -27.86 -2.21
N LEU A 380 5.80 -29.04 -2.44
CA LEU A 380 6.56 -30.28 -2.53
C LEU A 380 7.58 -30.28 -3.68
N TYR A 381 7.23 -29.78 -4.87
CA TYR A 381 8.17 -29.67 -5.99
C TYR A 381 9.37 -28.79 -5.66
N LEU A 382 9.11 -27.64 -5.04
CA LEU A 382 10.13 -26.66 -4.68
C LEU A 382 11.06 -27.22 -3.59
N GLU A 383 10.51 -27.95 -2.62
CA GLU A 383 11.28 -28.70 -1.62
C GLU A 383 12.14 -29.79 -2.26
N LEU A 384 11.56 -30.58 -3.18
CA LEU A 384 12.28 -31.62 -3.91
C LEU A 384 13.42 -31.05 -4.76
N LYS A 385 13.19 -29.91 -5.44
CA LYS A 385 14.24 -29.19 -6.19
C LYS A 385 15.36 -28.74 -5.25
N ASN A 386 15.02 -28.09 -4.13
CA ASN A 386 16.00 -27.63 -3.17
C ASN A 386 16.82 -28.79 -2.58
N ARG A 387 16.17 -29.92 -2.26
CA ARG A 387 16.84 -31.15 -1.80
C ARG A 387 17.79 -31.70 -2.86
N TYR A 388 17.36 -31.75 -4.11
CA TYR A 388 18.20 -32.19 -5.23
C TYR A 388 19.42 -31.29 -5.40
N ASP A 389 19.23 -29.97 -5.43
CA ASP A 389 20.29 -28.98 -5.61
C ASP A 389 21.31 -28.99 -4.45
N THR A 390 20.89 -29.40 -3.25
CA THR A 390 21.74 -29.50 -2.04
C THR A 390 22.28 -30.92 -1.79
N GLY A 391 21.96 -31.90 -2.65
CA GLY A 391 22.40 -33.28 -2.50
C GLY A 391 21.77 -34.04 -1.31
N MET A 392 20.63 -33.57 -0.80
CA MET A 392 19.88 -34.24 0.28
C MET A 392 19.13 -35.48 -0.24
N SER A 393 18.75 -36.38 0.68
CA SER A 393 18.02 -37.62 0.36
C SER A 393 16.68 -37.33 -0.35
N MET A 394 16.48 -38.01 -1.48
CA MET A 394 15.27 -38.00 -2.30
C MET A 394 14.38 -39.22 -2.07
N LYS A 395 14.56 -39.91 -0.94
CA LYS A 395 13.69 -41.04 -0.55
C LYS A 395 12.33 -40.50 -0.08
N VAL A 396 11.25 -41.14 -0.52
CA VAL A 396 9.87 -40.76 -0.20
C VAL A 396 9.67 -40.59 1.31
N VAL A 397 10.23 -41.50 2.12
CA VAL A 397 10.12 -41.46 3.59
C VAL A 397 10.80 -40.23 4.18
N ASP A 398 12.00 -39.88 3.71
CA ASP A 398 12.75 -38.72 4.19
C ASP A 398 12.10 -37.41 3.73
N VAL A 399 11.63 -37.37 2.48
CA VAL A 399 10.91 -36.21 1.94
C VAL A 399 9.61 -36.01 2.72
N LYS A 400 8.82 -37.06 2.94
CA LYS A 400 7.57 -36.99 3.70
C LYS A 400 7.79 -36.53 5.15
N ARG A 401 8.87 -36.99 5.80
CA ARG A 401 9.19 -36.62 7.18
C ARG A 401 9.52 -35.14 7.35
N ASP A 402 10.27 -34.54 6.40
CA ASP A 402 10.71 -33.15 6.52
C ASP A 402 10.01 -32.19 5.53
N SER A 403 8.89 -32.61 4.93
CA SER A 403 8.08 -31.73 4.06
C SER A 403 7.21 -30.79 4.88
N LYS A 404 6.97 -29.58 4.35
CA LYS A 404 5.96 -28.65 4.88
C LYS A 404 4.54 -29.01 4.45
N VAL A 405 4.38 -29.95 3.51
CA VAL A 405 3.07 -30.46 3.12
C VAL A 405 2.53 -31.36 4.23
N PHE A 406 1.28 -31.13 4.65
CA PHE A 406 0.64 -31.96 5.66
C PHE A 406 0.66 -33.45 5.28
N GLU A 407 0.88 -34.30 6.28
CA GLU A 407 1.12 -35.74 6.07
C GLU A 407 -0.01 -36.42 5.27
N TRP A 408 -1.26 -36.01 5.48
CA TRP A 408 -2.43 -36.55 4.79
C TRP A 408 -2.62 -36.01 3.36
N ASN A 409 -1.96 -34.91 2.99
CA ASN A 409 -1.98 -34.34 1.64
C ASN A 409 -0.75 -34.77 0.82
N PHE A 410 0.26 -35.37 1.46
CA PHE A 410 1.54 -35.67 0.82
C PHE A 410 1.39 -36.58 -0.40
N GLU A 411 0.67 -37.69 -0.27
CA GLU A 411 0.46 -38.64 -1.36
C GLU A 411 -0.26 -37.98 -2.54
N ASP A 412 -1.28 -37.16 -2.29
CA ASP A 412 -2.02 -36.46 -3.33
C ASP A 412 -1.17 -35.40 -4.03
N ALA A 413 -0.35 -34.67 -3.28
CA ALA A 413 0.62 -33.72 -3.81
C ALA A 413 1.66 -34.43 -4.70
N LEU A 414 2.23 -35.55 -4.25
CA LEU A 414 3.17 -36.35 -5.02
C LEU A 414 2.54 -36.92 -6.28
N GLN A 415 1.31 -37.44 -6.20
CA GLN A 415 0.56 -37.92 -7.36
C GLN A 415 0.26 -36.79 -8.36
N ASN A 416 -0.05 -35.59 -7.88
CA ASN A 416 -0.27 -34.43 -8.73
C ASN A 416 1.01 -34.07 -9.50
N LEU A 417 2.18 -34.14 -8.86
CA LEU A 417 3.48 -33.96 -9.50
C LEU A 417 3.80 -35.01 -10.56
N ILE A 418 3.51 -36.28 -10.27
CA ILE A 418 3.70 -37.39 -11.22
C ILE A 418 2.80 -37.18 -12.45
N ARG A 419 1.52 -36.87 -12.23
CA ARG A 419 0.56 -36.61 -13.32
C ARG A 419 0.93 -35.39 -14.16
N ALA A 420 1.50 -34.37 -13.53
CA ALA A 420 2.00 -33.18 -14.24
C ALA A 420 3.29 -33.46 -15.03
N GLY A 421 3.90 -34.64 -14.86
CA GLY A 421 5.10 -35.05 -15.58
C GLY A 421 6.35 -34.30 -15.14
N VAL A 422 6.38 -33.78 -13.91
CA VAL A 422 7.51 -32.97 -13.38
C VAL A 422 8.42 -33.77 -12.45
N VAL A 423 7.89 -34.86 -11.88
CA VAL A 423 8.63 -35.86 -11.11
C VAL A 423 8.30 -37.25 -11.62
N PHE A 424 9.21 -38.19 -11.39
CA PHE A 424 9.00 -39.61 -11.65
C PHE A 424 9.43 -40.43 -10.44
N MET A 425 8.94 -41.66 -10.34
CA MET A 425 9.30 -42.59 -9.27
C MET A 425 10.14 -43.71 -9.89
N PRO A 426 11.49 -43.71 -9.77
CA PRO A 426 12.32 -44.82 -10.24
C PRO A 426 11.93 -46.15 -9.60
N ASN A 427 11.50 -46.09 -8.33
CA ASN A 427 10.94 -47.18 -7.56
C ASN A 427 9.95 -46.61 -6.53
N VAL A 428 9.30 -47.46 -5.75
CA VAL A 428 8.29 -47.03 -4.76
C VAL A 428 8.86 -46.21 -3.59
N TYR A 429 10.18 -46.11 -3.45
CA TYR A 429 10.86 -45.49 -2.32
C TYR A 429 11.62 -44.21 -2.66
N GLU A 430 11.80 -43.88 -3.94
CA GLU A 430 12.64 -42.77 -4.39
C GLU A 430 11.89 -41.86 -5.37
N ILE A 431 12.21 -40.57 -5.32
CA ILE A 431 11.62 -39.54 -6.17
C ILE A 431 12.72 -38.96 -7.08
N GLY A 432 12.48 -38.93 -8.38
CA GLY A 432 13.33 -38.29 -9.38
C GLY A 432 12.65 -37.05 -9.99
N LEU A 433 13.44 -36.05 -10.38
CA LEU A 433 12.96 -34.83 -11.05
C LEU A 433 13.14 -34.96 -12.57
N VAL A 434 12.09 -34.68 -13.35
CA VAL A 434 12.09 -34.91 -14.82
C VAL A 434 12.85 -33.83 -15.61
N ASN A 435 12.84 -32.58 -15.13
CA ASN A 435 13.40 -31.42 -15.84
C ASN A 435 14.84 -31.04 -15.43
N LEU A 436 15.48 -31.82 -14.58
CA LEU A 436 16.90 -31.69 -14.26
C LEU A 436 17.59 -32.90 -14.90
N LYS A 437 17.97 -32.76 -16.17
CA LYS A 437 18.76 -33.81 -16.83
C LYS A 437 20.09 -33.95 -16.07
N GLN A 438 20.39 -35.22 -15.77
CA GLN A 438 21.62 -35.75 -15.20
C GLN A 438 22.89 -35.14 -15.80
#